data_AF-A0A524IXN8-F1
#
_entry.id   AF-A0A524IXN8-F1
#
_cell.length_a   1.000
_cell.length_b   1.000
_cell.length_c   1.000
_cell.angle_alpha   90.00
_cell.angle_beta   90.00
_cell.angle_gamma   90.00
#
_symmetry.space_group_name_H-M   'P 1'
#
loop_
_entity.id
_entity.type
_entity.pdbx_description
1 polymer ?
#
loop_
_entity_poly.entity_id
_entity_poly.type
_entity_poly.pdbx_seq_one_letter_code
_entity_poly.pdbx_strand_id
1 'polypeptide(L)'
;MMDRVRNIMASLRWRLEDQRGAAMVIVAGSMIALISAAALAVDVGMLTVVRTESQQAADGAALAGASALIESPDNREYATALARDYGERNDIRGISADVRDEDVTVDLVNRRVTVRVHRTSERGNPVGTFFARIFGVNDVDISTYATAQASFAGGVNCLLPLTVPDRWFEAGGPGNDPDDFNPEDGDKYIPWMDATTDPPTYHRDDYTGYTEKDIGQPFVIKSNSANGGMNPS
;
A
#
# COMPACT_ATOMS: atom_id res chain seq x y z
N MET A 1 -81.74 3.21 22.28
CA MET A 1 -80.54 3.30 23.15
C MET A 1 -79.49 2.25 22.78
N MET A 2 -79.88 1.01 22.47
CA MET A 2 -78.94 -0.08 22.08
C MET A 2 -78.19 0.16 20.75
N ASP A 3 -78.79 0.80 19.75
CA ASP A 3 -78.10 1.04 18.45
C ASP A 3 -76.93 2.03 18.54
N ARG A 4 -76.99 3.00 19.45
CA ARG A 4 -75.86 3.94 19.66
C ARG A 4 -74.66 3.25 20.28
N VAL A 5 -74.90 2.32 21.20
CA VAL A 5 -73.83 1.55 21.85
C VAL A 5 -73.15 0.62 20.85
N ARG A 6 -73.91 -0.01 19.95
CA ARG A 6 -73.38 -0.90 18.91
C ARG A 6 -72.50 -0.17 17.89
N ASN A 7 -72.88 1.04 17.48
CA ASN A 7 -72.09 1.86 16.56
C ASN A 7 -70.81 2.41 17.23
N ILE A 8 -70.86 2.75 18.52
CA ILE A 8 -69.67 3.19 19.28
C ILE A 8 -68.69 2.02 19.42
N MET A 9 -69.15 0.83 19.82
CA MET A 9 -68.30 -0.36 19.94
C MET A 9 -67.70 -0.79 18.58
N ALA A 10 -68.46 -0.68 17.49
CA ALA A 10 -67.93 -0.91 16.15
C ALA A 10 -66.82 0.11 15.82
N SER A 11 -67.05 1.41 16.02
CA SER A 11 -66.02 2.43 15.74
C SER A 11 -64.74 2.28 16.59
N LEU A 12 -64.86 1.79 17.83
CA LEU A 12 -63.72 1.51 18.71
C LEU A 12 -62.93 0.27 18.25
N ARG A 13 -63.62 -0.78 17.80
CA ARG A 13 -62.98 -1.99 17.28
C ARG A 13 -62.20 -1.73 15.98
N TRP A 14 -62.70 -0.85 15.12
CA TRP A 14 -62.02 -0.47 13.87
C TRP A 14 -60.75 0.36 14.13
N ARG A 15 -60.71 1.13 15.23
CA ARG A 15 -59.49 1.85 15.66
C ARG A 15 -58.45 0.93 16.30
N LEU A 16 -58.87 -0.18 16.92
CA LEU A 16 -57.98 -1.19 17.49
C LEU A 16 -57.43 -2.16 16.42
N GLU A 17 -58.11 -2.29 15.28
CA GLU A 17 -57.66 -3.07 14.10
C GLU A 17 -56.78 -2.24 13.13
N ASP A 18 -56.49 -0.97 13.42
CA ASP A 18 -55.67 -0.11 12.54
C ASP A 18 -54.16 -0.40 12.68
N GLN A 19 -53.67 -1.33 11.85
CA GLN A 19 -52.25 -1.73 11.82
C GLN A 19 -51.32 -0.66 11.21
N ARG A 20 -51.86 0.45 10.68
CA ARG A 20 -51.05 1.49 10.02
C ARG A 20 -50.06 2.15 10.98
N GLY A 21 -50.42 2.30 12.26
CA GLY A 21 -49.53 2.82 13.29
C GLY A 21 -48.34 1.89 13.56
N ALA A 22 -48.60 0.59 13.72
CA ALA A 22 -47.54 -0.41 13.91
C ALA A 22 -46.64 -0.54 12.67
N ALA A 23 -47.23 -0.50 11.47
CA ALA A 23 -46.48 -0.51 10.22
C ALA A 23 -45.53 0.70 10.11
N MET A 24 -45.97 1.91 10.48
CA MET A 24 -45.10 3.09 10.49
C MET A 24 -43.91 2.93 11.44
N VAL A 25 -44.11 2.36 12.63
CA VAL A 25 -43.01 2.12 13.59
C VAL A 25 -42.01 1.11 13.04
N ILE A 26 -42.49 0.00 12.45
CA ILE A 26 -41.62 -1.03 11.87
C ILE A 26 -40.83 -0.47 10.69
N VAL A 27 -41.47 0.31 9.80
CA VAL A 27 -40.79 0.94 8.66
C VAL A 27 -39.77 1.98 9.12
N ALA A 28 -40.11 2.83 10.10
CA ALA A 28 -39.18 3.80 10.65
C ALA A 28 -37.96 3.09 11.28
N GLY A 29 -38.19 2.03 12.06
CA GLY A 29 -37.12 1.22 12.65
C GLY A 29 -36.25 0.53 11.61
N SER A 30 -36.85 -0.04 10.56
CA SER A 30 -36.09 -0.71 9.50
C SER A 30 -35.27 0.27 8.66
N MET A 31 -35.80 1.48 8.38
CA MET A 31 -35.03 2.53 7.71
C MET A 31 -33.81 2.94 8.53
N ILE A 32 -33.96 3.13 9.85
CA ILE A 32 -32.83 3.43 10.74
C ILE A 32 -31.80 2.30 10.71
N ALA A 33 -32.25 1.05 10.76
CA ALA A 33 -31.36 -0.11 10.71
C ALA A 33 -30.58 -0.17 9.37
N LEU A 34 -31.25 0.07 8.24
CA LEU A 34 -30.63 0.06 6.92
C LEU A 34 -29.61 1.20 6.76
N ILE A 35 -29.94 2.41 7.21
CA ILE A 35 -29.01 3.56 7.18
C ILE A 35 -27.79 3.27 8.07
N SER A 36 -28.00 2.68 9.25
CA SER A 36 -26.90 2.32 10.16
C SER A 36 -25.99 1.24 9.55
N ALA A 37 -26.55 0.25 8.86
CA ALA A 37 -25.78 -0.76 8.17
C ALA A 37 -24.96 -0.17 7.00
N ALA A 38 -25.55 0.74 6.22
CA ALA A 38 -24.86 1.44 5.14
C ALA A 38 -23.72 2.33 5.66
N ALA A 39 -23.98 3.07 6.75
CA ALA A 39 -22.98 3.87 7.44
C ALA A 39 -21.78 3.03 7.89
N LEU A 40 -22.03 1.90 8.54
CA LEU A 40 -20.99 0.96 8.97
C LEU A 40 -20.20 0.41 7.79
N ALA A 41 -20.87 0.06 6.69
CA ALA A 41 -20.21 -0.45 5.49
C ALA A 41 -19.23 0.58 4.89
N VAL A 42 -19.59 1.87 4.88
CA VAL A 42 -18.71 2.95 4.40
C VAL A 42 -17.49 3.12 5.29
N ASP A 43 -17.68 3.17 6.62
CA ASP A 43 -16.56 3.32 7.56
C ASP A 43 -15.57 2.14 7.48
N VAL A 44 -16.08 0.90 7.44
CA VAL A 44 -15.23 -0.30 7.33
C VAL A 44 -14.51 -0.33 5.98
N GLY A 45 -15.20 0.02 4.89
CA GLY A 45 -14.59 0.12 3.57
C GLY A 45 -13.44 1.12 3.55
N MET A 46 -13.66 2.30 4.13
CA MET A 46 -12.64 3.33 4.27
C MET A 46 -11.42 2.85 5.08
N LEU A 47 -11.63 2.23 6.25
CA LEU A 47 -10.53 1.72 7.09
C LEU A 47 -9.75 0.61 6.40
N THR A 48 -10.41 -0.21 5.59
CA THR A 48 -9.77 -1.27 4.81
C THR A 48 -8.84 -0.67 3.75
N VAL A 49 -9.28 0.36 3.03
CA VAL A 49 -8.44 1.09 2.07
C VAL A 49 -7.21 1.67 2.76
N VAL A 50 -7.40 2.36 3.89
CA VAL A 50 -6.26 2.93 4.65
C VAL A 50 -5.28 1.84 5.06
N ARG A 51 -5.77 0.71 5.56
CA ARG A 51 -4.91 -0.40 5.93
C ARG A 51 -4.11 -0.93 4.74
N THR A 52 -4.72 -1.04 3.57
CA THR A 52 -4.03 -1.47 2.35
C THR A 52 -2.96 -0.48 1.91
N GLU A 53 -3.28 0.82 1.88
CA GLU A 53 -2.31 1.88 1.54
C GLU A 53 -1.15 1.93 2.56
N SER A 54 -1.43 1.85 3.86
CA SER A 54 -0.40 1.77 4.91
C SER A 54 0.46 0.51 4.78
N GLN A 55 -0.09 -0.60 4.31
CA GLN A 55 0.67 -1.82 4.06
C GLN A 55 1.59 -1.65 2.84
N GLN A 56 1.08 -1.07 1.75
CA GLN A 56 1.88 -0.78 0.57
C GLN A 56 3.06 0.16 0.88
N ALA A 57 2.83 1.19 1.71
CA ALA A 57 3.89 2.06 2.19
C ALA A 57 4.95 1.28 3.00
N ALA A 58 4.53 0.40 3.90
CA ALA A 58 5.44 -0.42 4.69
C ALA A 58 6.24 -1.40 3.80
N ASP A 59 5.58 -2.06 2.84
CA ASP A 59 6.19 -3.02 1.92
C ASP A 59 7.24 -2.35 1.03
N GLY A 60 6.90 -1.19 0.45
CA GLY A 60 7.81 -0.38 -0.36
C GLY A 60 9.02 0.11 0.43
N ALA A 61 8.79 0.64 1.64
CA ALA A 61 9.85 1.07 2.53
C ALA A 61 10.79 -0.08 2.94
N ALA A 62 10.23 -1.24 3.29
CA ALA A 62 11.03 -2.40 3.68
C ALA A 62 11.88 -2.91 2.52
N LEU A 63 11.31 -3.01 1.31
CA LEU A 63 12.04 -3.42 0.10
C LEU A 63 13.17 -2.45 -0.24
N ALA A 64 12.92 -1.14 -0.17
CA ALA A 64 13.93 -0.11 -0.40
C ALA A 64 15.07 -0.19 0.63
N GLY A 65 14.74 -0.32 1.92
CA GLY A 65 15.77 -0.52 2.95
C GLY A 65 16.57 -1.81 2.75
N ALA A 66 15.93 -2.90 2.32
CA ALA A 66 16.63 -4.13 2.00
C ALA A 66 17.52 -3.99 0.75
N SER A 67 17.11 -3.26 -0.30
CA SER A 67 17.95 -3.04 -1.47
C SER A 67 19.23 -2.26 -1.12
N ALA A 68 19.17 -1.32 -0.17
CA ALA A 68 20.37 -0.67 0.36
C ALA A 68 21.36 -1.65 0.99
N LEU A 69 20.90 -2.74 1.62
CA LEU A 69 21.77 -3.79 2.17
C LEU A 69 22.37 -4.71 1.08
N ILE A 70 21.89 -4.65 -0.16
CA ILE A 70 22.53 -5.31 -1.30
C ILE A 70 23.75 -4.50 -1.75
N GLU A 71 23.57 -3.18 -1.86
CA GLU A 71 24.62 -2.25 -2.29
C GLU A 71 25.69 -2.02 -1.20
N SER A 72 25.26 -1.80 0.04
CA SER A 72 26.12 -1.51 1.19
C SER A 72 25.72 -2.39 2.39
N PRO A 73 26.21 -3.64 2.48
CA PRO A 73 25.73 -4.65 3.44
C PRO A 73 25.81 -4.27 4.91
N ASP A 74 26.78 -3.42 5.29
CA ASP A 74 27.02 -3.02 6.69
C ASP A 74 26.49 -1.61 7.01
N ASN A 75 25.86 -0.93 6.05
CA ASN A 75 25.42 0.46 6.22
C ASN A 75 23.97 0.56 6.70
N ARG A 76 23.79 0.50 8.02
CA ARG A 76 22.47 0.68 8.65
C ARG A 76 21.84 2.05 8.36
N GLU A 77 22.65 3.11 8.38
CA GLU A 77 22.15 4.48 8.21
C GLU A 77 21.56 4.67 6.80
N TYR A 78 22.25 4.18 5.78
CA TYR A 78 21.76 4.19 4.41
C TYR A 78 20.48 3.35 4.25
N ALA A 79 20.42 2.16 4.82
CA ALA A 79 19.22 1.33 4.78
C ALA A 79 18.01 1.99 5.48
N THR A 80 18.24 2.67 6.60
CA THR A 80 17.19 3.43 7.28
C THR A 80 16.73 4.64 6.47
N ALA A 81 17.66 5.42 5.92
CA ALA A 81 17.36 6.59 5.11
C ALA A 81 16.56 6.23 3.84
N LEU A 82 16.97 5.18 3.13
CA LEU A 82 16.29 4.74 1.92
C LEU A 82 14.90 4.15 2.21
N ALA A 83 14.75 3.39 3.31
CA ALA A 83 13.45 2.92 3.76
C ALA A 83 12.50 4.07 4.08
N ARG A 84 12.99 5.11 4.76
CA ARG A 84 12.20 6.30 5.09
C ARG A 84 11.76 7.05 3.83
N ASP A 85 12.68 7.36 2.92
CA ASP A 85 12.37 8.07 1.68
C ASP A 85 11.29 7.35 0.86
N TYR A 86 11.44 6.04 0.64
CA TYR A 86 10.43 5.27 -0.08
C TYR A 86 9.11 5.13 0.70
N GLY A 87 9.15 5.09 2.03
CA GLY A 87 7.96 5.17 2.86
C GLY A 87 7.19 6.48 2.65
N GLU A 88 7.89 7.61 2.71
CA GLU A 88 7.33 8.96 2.57
C GLU A 88 6.80 9.26 1.16
N ARG A 89 7.29 8.55 0.13
CA ARG A 89 6.76 8.62 -1.24
C ARG A 89 5.41 7.90 -1.41
N ASN A 90 4.97 7.13 -0.44
CA ASN A 90 3.66 6.46 -0.47
C ASN A 90 2.62 7.29 0.27
N ASP A 91 1.48 7.50 -0.39
CA ASP A 91 0.36 8.24 0.17
C ASP A 91 -0.68 7.31 0.80
N ILE A 92 -1.17 7.72 1.97
CA ILE A 92 -2.29 7.11 2.67
C ILE A 92 -3.42 8.13 2.67
N ARG A 93 -4.44 7.91 1.83
CA ARG A 93 -5.51 8.85 1.51
C ARG A 93 -5.02 10.23 1.05
N GLY A 94 -3.96 10.26 0.25
CA GLY A 94 -3.38 11.50 -0.28
C GLY A 94 -2.57 12.30 0.75
N ILE A 95 -2.18 11.67 1.86
CA ILE A 95 -1.23 12.21 2.83
C ILE A 95 -0.05 11.24 2.88
N SER A 96 1.17 11.76 2.68
CA SER A 96 2.41 10.99 2.81
C SER A 96 2.47 10.21 4.13
N ALA A 97 3.01 8.98 4.06
CA ALA A 97 3.20 8.15 5.24
C ALA A 97 4.26 8.76 6.17
N ASP A 98 3.92 8.93 7.45
CA ASP A 98 4.82 9.40 8.51
C ASP A 98 5.70 8.24 9.00
N VAL A 99 6.79 7.98 8.28
CA VAL A 99 7.81 6.97 8.64
C VAL A 99 9.00 7.67 9.29
N ARG A 100 9.31 7.28 10.54
CA ARG A 100 10.42 7.86 11.32
C ARG A 100 11.54 6.84 11.49
N ASP A 101 12.72 7.30 11.89
CA ASP A 101 13.89 6.43 12.10
C ASP A 101 13.61 5.31 13.11
N GLU A 102 12.82 5.60 14.14
CA GLU A 102 12.39 4.65 15.18
C GLU A 102 11.43 3.56 14.66
N ASP A 103 10.79 3.79 13.51
CA ASP A 103 9.88 2.83 12.87
C ASP A 103 10.63 1.81 12.00
N VAL A 104 11.92 2.05 11.74
CA VAL A 104 12.77 1.21 10.91
C VAL A 104 13.74 0.41 11.79
N THR A 105 13.65 -0.92 11.69
CA THR A 105 14.57 -1.84 12.37
C THR A 105 15.43 -2.57 11.34
N VAL A 106 16.75 -2.36 11.41
CA VAL A 106 17.73 -2.99 10.52
C VAL A 106 18.50 -4.08 11.25
N ASP A 107 18.30 -5.32 10.83
CA ASP A 107 19.06 -6.49 11.25
C ASP A 107 20.13 -6.80 10.20
N LEU A 108 21.36 -6.35 10.47
CA LEU A 108 22.51 -6.57 9.58
C LEU A 108 22.92 -8.05 9.50
N VAL A 109 22.71 -8.83 10.57
CA VAL A 109 23.12 -10.23 10.62
C VAL A 109 22.28 -11.06 9.65
N ASN A 110 20.97 -10.85 9.66
CA ASN A 110 20.06 -11.55 8.76
C ASN A 110 19.80 -10.78 7.46
N ARG A 111 20.40 -9.60 7.30
CA ARG A 111 20.14 -8.65 6.19
C ARG A 111 18.66 -8.35 6.01
N ARG A 112 17.95 -8.08 7.12
CA ARG A 112 16.51 -7.81 7.13
C ARG A 112 16.23 -6.37 7.53
N VAL A 113 15.28 -5.76 6.85
CA VAL A 113 14.74 -4.45 7.22
C VAL A 113 13.26 -4.60 7.51
N THR A 114 12.87 -4.24 8.72
CA THR A 114 11.48 -4.20 9.16
C THR A 114 11.06 -2.74 9.26
N VAL A 115 9.97 -2.37 8.59
CA VAL A 115 9.40 -1.01 8.66
C VAL A 115 8.01 -1.09 9.23
N ARG A 116 7.68 -0.17 10.13
CA ARG A 116 6.33 0.02 10.67
C ARG A 116 5.75 1.33 10.16
N VAL A 117 4.46 1.32 9.85
CA VAL A 117 3.73 2.53 9.45
C VAL A 117 2.57 2.71 10.42
N HIS A 118 2.49 3.91 11.01
CA HIS A 118 1.55 4.21 12.07
C HIS A 118 0.60 5.36 11.68
N ARG A 119 -0.70 5.10 11.79
CA ARG A 119 -1.79 6.06 11.70
C ARG A 119 -2.54 6.02 13.03
N THR A 120 -1.95 6.61 14.07
CA THR A 120 -2.41 6.46 15.44
C THR A 120 -2.57 7.80 16.16
N SER A 121 -3.35 7.80 17.23
CA SER A 121 -3.57 8.95 18.09
C SER A 121 -2.26 9.42 18.75
N GLU A 122 -1.39 8.46 19.12
CA GLU A 122 -0.05 8.74 19.66
C GLU A 122 0.86 9.46 18.66
N ARG A 123 0.76 9.12 17.37
CA ARG A 123 1.49 9.79 16.29
C ARG A 123 0.86 11.14 15.89
N GLY A 124 -0.32 11.47 16.41
CA GLY A 124 -1.07 12.67 16.05
C GLY A 124 -1.71 12.61 14.66
N ASN A 125 -1.75 11.42 14.04
CA ASN A 125 -2.28 11.20 12.70
C ASN A 125 -3.30 10.04 12.63
N PRO A 126 -4.24 9.89 13.58
CA PRO A 126 -5.19 8.78 13.54
C PRO A 126 -6.12 8.86 12.32
N VAL A 127 -6.83 7.78 12.04
CA VAL A 127 -7.78 7.74 10.92
C VAL A 127 -9.15 8.15 11.40
N GLY A 128 -9.61 9.32 10.99
CA GLY A 128 -10.96 9.78 11.31
C GLY A 128 -12.02 8.85 10.71
N THR A 129 -13.00 8.43 11.51
CA THR A 129 -14.20 7.74 11.01
C THR A 129 -15.13 8.76 10.33
N PHE A 130 -16.09 8.32 9.52
CA PHE A 130 -17.07 9.19 8.89
C PHE A 130 -18.41 9.15 9.63
N PHE A 131 -19.07 7.98 9.70
CA PHE A 131 -20.38 7.86 10.34
C PHE A 131 -20.28 7.43 11.81
N ALA A 132 -19.25 6.67 12.19
CA ALA A 132 -19.07 6.19 13.56
C ALA A 132 -18.90 7.32 14.59
N ARG A 133 -18.61 8.54 14.14
CA ARG A 133 -18.63 9.77 14.95
C ARG A 133 -19.97 10.00 15.66
N ILE A 134 -21.08 9.59 15.05
CA ILE A 134 -22.43 9.70 15.65
C ILE A 134 -22.52 8.88 16.94
N PHE A 135 -21.75 7.80 17.03
CA PHE A 135 -21.66 6.93 18.21
C PHE A 135 -20.48 7.28 19.14
N GLY A 136 -19.81 8.42 18.91
CA GLY A 136 -18.68 8.89 19.71
C GLY A 136 -17.32 8.29 19.35
N VAL A 137 -17.23 7.50 18.27
CA VAL A 137 -15.95 6.98 17.76
C VAL A 137 -15.45 7.93 16.68
N ASN A 138 -14.60 8.89 17.03
CA ASN A 138 -14.13 9.93 16.10
C ASN A 138 -12.99 9.46 15.20
N ASP A 139 -12.19 8.53 15.70
CA ASP A 139 -10.93 8.08 15.11
C ASP A 139 -10.66 6.61 15.44
N VAL A 140 -9.84 5.98 14.60
CA VAL A 140 -9.35 4.62 14.75
C VAL A 140 -7.86 4.60 14.47
N ASP A 141 -7.13 3.90 15.32
CA ASP A 141 -5.70 3.68 15.18
C ASP A 141 -5.43 2.48 14.25
N ILE A 142 -4.57 2.70 13.26
CA ILE A 142 -4.11 1.65 12.34
C ILE A 142 -2.58 1.57 12.41
N SER A 143 -2.06 0.36 12.41
CA SER A 143 -0.63 0.10 12.32
C SER A 143 -0.38 -1.11 11.42
N THR A 144 0.58 -0.97 10.51
CA THR A 144 1.03 -2.00 9.59
C THR A 144 2.53 -2.18 9.71
N TYR A 145 3.03 -3.33 9.27
CA TYR A 145 4.46 -3.57 9.23
C TYR A 145 4.80 -4.48 8.06
N ALA A 146 6.01 -4.34 7.55
CA ALA A 146 6.57 -5.19 6.52
C ALA A 146 8.00 -5.57 6.88
N THR A 147 8.50 -6.66 6.32
CA THR A 147 9.90 -7.05 6.48
C THR A 147 10.42 -7.61 5.18
N ALA A 148 11.50 -7.02 4.67
CA ALA A 148 12.21 -7.50 3.50
C ALA A 148 13.58 -8.03 3.91
N GLN A 149 14.12 -8.94 3.11
CA GLN A 149 15.44 -9.52 3.30
C GLN A 149 16.27 -9.38 2.02
N ALA A 150 17.50 -8.89 2.16
CA ALA A 150 18.50 -8.94 1.12
C ALA A 150 19.26 -10.26 1.19
N SER A 151 19.24 -11.03 0.09
CA SER A 151 20.03 -12.24 -0.06
C SER A 151 20.56 -12.32 -1.48
N PHE A 152 21.70 -12.99 -1.65
CA PHE A 152 22.17 -13.37 -2.97
C PHE A 152 21.15 -14.31 -3.62
N ALA A 153 20.95 -14.15 -4.93
CA ALA A 153 20.10 -15.05 -5.70
C ALA A 153 20.65 -16.47 -5.60
N GLY A 154 19.81 -17.40 -5.11
CA GLY A 154 20.07 -18.83 -5.05
C GLY A 154 18.87 -19.59 -5.58
N GLY A 155 18.88 -20.92 -5.45
CA GLY A 155 17.71 -21.73 -5.76
C GLY A 155 16.52 -21.34 -4.88
N VAL A 156 15.47 -20.83 -5.49
CA VAL A 156 14.23 -20.41 -4.80
C VAL A 156 13.13 -21.44 -5.04
N ASN A 157 12.41 -21.81 -3.98
CA ASN A 157 11.14 -22.51 -4.11
C ASN A 157 10.02 -21.47 -4.17
N CYS A 158 9.19 -21.54 -5.21
CA CYS A 158 8.07 -20.61 -5.44
C CYS A 158 8.51 -19.15 -5.62
N LEU A 159 9.37 -18.87 -6.62
CA LEU A 159 9.62 -17.51 -7.07
C LEU A 159 8.29 -16.87 -7.46
N LEU A 160 7.89 -15.81 -6.76
CA LEU A 160 6.84 -14.92 -7.24
C LEU A 160 7.48 -14.01 -8.30
N PRO A 161 7.02 -14.01 -9.57
CA PRO A 161 7.69 -13.34 -10.67
C PRO A 161 7.37 -11.83 -10.66
N LEU A 162 7.82 -11.13 -9.63
CA LEU A 162 7.63 -9.68 -9.51
C LEU A 162 8.90 -9.04 -8.96
N THR A 163 9.86 -8.87 -9.86
CA THR A 163 10.88 -7.84 -9.73
C THR A 163 10.77 -6.98 -10.98
N VAL A 164 10.84 -5.66 -10.85
CA VAL A 164 11.10 -4.81 -12.00
C VAL A 164 12.61 -4.87 -12.21
N PRO A 165 13.11 -5.56 -13.25
CA PRO A 165 14.55 -5.59 -13.50
C PRO A 165 15.01 -4.18 -13.88
N ASP A 166 16.15 -3.76 -13.37
CA ASP A 166 16.68 -2.44 -13.70
C ASP A 166 17.21 -2.40 -15.14
N ARG A 167 17.21 -1.22 -15.76
CA ARG A 167 17.62 -1.05 -17.16
C ARG A 167 19.09 -0.63 -17.22
N TRP A 168 19.83 -1.23 -18.16
CA TRP A 168 21.20 -0.84 -18.49
C TRP A 168 21.25 -0.26 -19.92
N PHE A 169 22.36 0.40 -20.23
CA PHE A 169 22.67 0.87 -21.58
C PHE A 169 23.38 -0.23 -22.36
N GLU A 170 22.82 -0.58 -23.51
CA GLU A 170 23.37 -1.54 -24.49
C GLU A 170 24.31 -0.84 -25.47
N ALA A 171 25.58 -1.23 -25.50
CA ALA A 171 26.56 -0.70 -26.44
C ALA A 171 26.35 -1.32 -27.84
N GLY A 172 25.57 -0.61 -28.67
CA GLY A 172 25.27 -1.05 -30.03
C GLY A 172 23.91 -0.62 -30.55
N GLY A 173 23.09 0.00 -29.70
CA GLY A 173 21.73 0.42 -30.02
C GLY A 173 20.73 -0.74 -29.94
N PRO A 174 19.42 -0.42 -29.97
CA PRO A 174 18.38 -1.43 -29.85
C PRO A 174 18.46 -2.46 -30.99
N GLY A 175 18.83 -3.71 -30.67
CA GLY A 175 18.80 -4.85 -31.60
C GLY A 175 20.12 -5.59 -31.84
N ASN A 176 21.22 -5.24 -31.19
CA ASN A 176 22.45 -6.04 -31.18
C ASN A 176 22.53 -6.88 -29.90
N ASP A 177 22.92 -8.15 -30.04
CA ASP A 177 22.87 -9.27 -29.09
C ASP A 177 22.14 -9.05 -27.74
N PRO A 178 20.81 -9.24 -27.68
CA PRO A 178 19.95 -8.82 -26.57
C PRO A 178 19.98 -9.75 -25.35
N ASP A 179 20.96 -10.65 -25.22
CA ASP A 179 20.86 -11.79 -24.32
C ASP A 179 21.89 -11.82 -23.16
N ASP A 180 22.89 -10.93 -23.11
CA ASP A 180 23.81 -10.85 -21.96
C ASP A 180 24.36 -9.44 -21.71
N PHE A 181 24.45 -9.03 -20.44
CA PHE A 181 25.12 -7.79 -20.05
C PHE A 181 26.63 -7.99 -20.21
N ASN A 182 27.23 -7.33 -21.20
CA ASN A 182 28.66 -7.39 -21.47
C ASN A 182 29.37 -6.04 -21.24
N PRO A 183 29.89 -5.79 -20.03
CA PRO A 183 30.61 -4.55 -19.74
C PRO A 183 31.94 -4.42 -20.53
N GLU A 184 32.48 -5.52 -21.07
CA GLU A 184 33.67 -5.49 -21.92
C GLU A 184 33.37 -4.97 -23.33
N ASP A 185 32.14 -5.16 -23.82
CA ASP A 185 31.67 -4.66 -25.12
C ASP A 185 31.03 -3.26 -25.04
N GLY A 186 31.00 -2.68 -23.83
CA GLY A 186 30.62 -1.28 -23.59
C GLY A 186 29.27 -1.11 -22.89
N ASP A 187 28.62 -2.19 -22.48
CA ASP A 187 27.37 -2.09 -21.73
C ASP A 187 27.60 -1.39 -20.39
N LYS A 188 26.65 -0.54 -20.02
CA LYS A 188 26.78 0.30 -18.85
C LYS A 188 25.52 0.27 -18.01
N TYR A 189 25.61 -0.31 -16.83
CA TYR A 189 24.62 -0.15 -15.79
C TYR A 189 24.96 1.08 -14.93
N ILE A 190 24.04 2.03 -14.83
CA ILE A 190 24.18 3.19 -13.94
C ILE A 190 23.01 3.19 -12.96
N PRO A 191 23.23 2.79 -11.69
CA PRO A 191 22.18 2.84 -10.68
C PRO A 191 21.72 4.28 -10.45
N TRP A 192 20.47 4.45 -10.00
CA TRP A 192 19.96 5.76 -9.61
C TRP A 192 20.75 6.26 -8.40
N MET A 193 21.26 7.48 -8.48
CA MET A 193 22.01 8.14 -7.41
C MET A 193 21.43 9.52 -7.14
N ASP A 194 21.20 9.84 -5.88
CA ASP A 194 20.69 11.15 -5.46
C ASP A 194 21.86 12.13 -5.42
N ALA A 195 21.73 13.19 -6.23
CA ALA A 195 22.75 14.19 -6.39
C ALA A 195 23.09 14.99 -5.11
N THR A 196 22.28 14.85 -4.05
CA THR A 196 22.42 15.57 -2.78
C THR A 196 23.00 14.73 -1.65
N THR A 197 22.93 13.39 -1.72
CA THR A 197 23.42 12.48 -0.67
C THR A 197 24.61 11.62 -1.11
N ASP A 198 24.80 11.41 -2.42
CA ASP A 198 25.87 10.55 -2.93
C ASP A 198 27.15 11.32 -3.28
N PRO A 199 28.34 10.72 -3.10
CA PRO A 199 29.61 11.42 -3.32
C PRO A 199 29.77 11.93 -4.77
N PRO A 200 30.32 13.14 -4.96
CA PRO A 200 30.25 13.88 -6.23
C PRO A 200 31.01 13.28 -7.43
N THR A 201 31.74 12.19 -7.23
CA THR A 201 32.36 11.41 -8.31
C THR A 201 31.36 10.61 -9.16
N TYR A 202 30.09 10.56 -8.78
CA TYR A 202 29.08 9.69 -9.41
C TYR A 202 27.88 10.41 -10.06
N HIS A 203 27.86 11.74 -10.10
CA HIS A 203 26.84 12.47 -10.86
C HIS A 203 27.07 12.31 -12.37
N ARG A 204 26.22 11.55 -13.05
CA ARG A 204 26.14 11.55 -14.52
C ARG A 204 24.70 11.67 -14.98
N ASP A 205 24.50 12.52 -15.98
CA ASP A 205 23.23 12.80 -16.65
C ASP A 205 22.67 11.59 -17.46
N ASP A 206 23.36 10.46 -17.43
CA ASP A 206 23.14 9.29 -18.30
C ASP A 206 22.40 8.15 -17.59
N TYR A 207 21.48 8.45 -16.67
CA TYR A 207 20.75 7.43 -15.88
C TYR A 207 20.09 6.38 -16.80
N THR A 208 20.37 5.10 -16.53
CA THR A 208 19.92 4.01 -17.38
C THR A 208 18.59 3.40 -16.96
N GLY A 209 18.00 3.79 -15.82
CA GLY A 209 16.72 3.22 -15.36
C GLY A 209 15.48 3.82 -16.03
N TYR A 210 14.31 3.42 -15.51
CA TYR A 210 13.00 3.83 -16.06
C TYR A 210 12.67 5.30 -15.77
N THR A 211 11.99 5.94 -16.73
CA THR A 211 11.53 7.32 -16.69
C THR A 211 10.03 7.41 -17.02
N GLU A 212 9.40 8.58 -16.87
CA GLU A 212 8.00 8.81 -17.26
C GLU A 212 7.71 8.47 -18.74
N LYS A 213 8.75 8.49 -19.60
CA LYS A 213 8.63 8.13 -21.02
C LYS A 213 8.43 6.63 -21.25
N ASP A 214 8.76 5.81 -20.25
CA ASP A 214 8.73 4.35 -20.36
C ASP A 214 7.38 3.78 -19.87
N ILE A 215 6.45 4.64 -19.43
CA ILE A 215 5.09 4.23 -19.04
C ILE A 215 4.38 3.58 -20.24
N GLY A 216 4.02 2.31 -20.08
CA GLY A 216 3.33 1.52 -21.11
C GLY A 216 4.25 0.77 -22.07
N GLN A 217 5.58 0.81 -21.86
CA GLN A 217 6.45 -0.10 -22.59
C GLN A 217 6.15 -1.56 -22.20
N PRO A 218 5.99 -2.46 -23.18
CA PRO A 218 5.82 -3.88 -22.91
C PRO A 218 7.14 -4.45 -22.40
N PHE A 219 7.08 -5.21 -21.30
CA PHE A 219 8.21 -5.97 -20.79
C PHE A 219 7.99 -7.46 -21.07
N VAL A 220 9.03 -8.12 -21.62
CA VAL A 220 8.98 -9.55 -21.93
C VAL A 220 9.80 -10.33 -20.90
N ILE A 221 9.11 -11.13 -20.07
CA ILE A 221 9.79 -12.08 -19.19
C ILE A 221 10.14 -13.33 -20.00
N LYS A 222 11.40 -13.46 -20.40
CA LYS A 222 11.91 -14.69 -21.00
C LYS A 222 12.13 -15.73 -19.89
N SER A 223 11.43 -16.86 -19.95
CA SER A 223 11.83 -18.03 -19.17
C SER A 223 13.01 -18.68 -19.90
N ASN A 224 14.16 -18.84 -19.23
CA ASN A 224 15.37 -19.53 -19.70
C ASN A 224 16.32 -18.71 -20.58
N SER A 225 17.23 -17.95 -19.94
CA SER A 225 18.60 -17.76 -20.46
C SER A 225 19.48 -18.86 -19.86
N ALA A 226 20.47 -19.38 -20.61
CA ALA A 226 21.34 -20.47 -20.16
C ALA A 226 22.12 -20.16 -18.86
N ASN A 227 22.13 -18.91 -18.42
CA ASN A 227 22.78 -18.40 -17.20
C ASN A 227 21.79 -17.99 -16.09
N GLY A 228 20.48 -18.24 -16.25
CA GLY A 228 19.48 -18.03 -15.19
C GLY A 228 19.13 -16.57 -14.88
N GLY A 229 19.56 -15.60 -15.70
CA GLY A 229 19.23 -14.19 -15.55
C GLY A 229 17.86 -13.82 -16.14
N MET A 230 17.11 -12.94 -15.46
CA MET A 230 15.94 -12.26 -16.01
C MET A 230 16.40 -11.03 -16.80
N ASN A 231 16.09 -10.97 -18.11
CA ASN A 231 16.50 -9.88 -18.99
C ASN A 231 15.25 -9.08 -19.46
N PRO A 232 15.12 -7.80 -19.10
CA PRO A 232 14.20 -6.85 -19.74
C PRO A 232 14.70 -6.39 -21.10
N SER A 233 14.16 -7.01 -22.15
CA SER A 233 14.15 -6.43 -23.51
C SER A 233 12.84 -5.72 -23.80
#